data_AF-A0A5B7H564-F1
#
_entry.id   AF-A0A5B7H564-F1
#
_cell.length_a   1.000
_cell.length_b   1.000
_cell.length_c   1.000
_cell.angle_alpha   90.00
_cell.angle_beta   90.00
_cell.angle_gamma   90.00
#
_symmetry.space_group_name_H-M   'P 1'
#
loop_
_entity.id
_entity.type
_entity.pdbx_description
1 polymer ?
#
loop_
_entity_poly.entity_id
_entity_poly.type
_entity_poly.pdbx_seq_one_letter_code
_entity_poly.pdbx_strand_id
1 'polypeptide(L)' 'MGEITTSSIPQWTYTYIRDRSAQTFLAQLRIGHTYLTQRYLLTRDPQPYCDDCLVPLTMRHLLEECPSLIEL' A
#
# COMPACT_ATOMS: atom_id res chain seq x y z
N MET A 1 8.63 31.29 -1.41
CA MET A 1 9.09 30.32 -0.39
C MET A 1 7.90 29.45 -0.04
N GLY A 2 7.86 28.23 -0.57
CA GLY A 2 6.77 27.29 -0.27
C GLY A 2 7.15 26.50 0.97
N GLU A 3 6.33 26.60 2.00
CA GLU A 3 6.54 25.92 3.28
C GLU A 3 6.32 24.42 3.06
N ILE A 4 7.38 23.64 3.23
CA ILE A 4 7.28 22.19 3.13
C ILE A 4 6.54 21.74 4.40
N THR A 5 5.25 21.45 4.28
CA THR A 5 4.49 20.80 5.35
C THR A 5 5.07 19.41 5.51
N THR A 6 6.05 19.27 6.41
CA THR A 6 6.55 17.97 6.88
C THR A 6 5.39 17.30 7.61
N SER A 7 4.59 16.53 6.87
CA SER A 7 3.60 15.65 7.44
C SER A 7 4.34 14.69 8.37
N SER A 8 4.08 14.79 9.67
CA SER A 8 4.65 13.92 10.68
C SER A 8 4.19 12.50 10.39
N ILE A 9 5.08 11.70 9.81
CA ILE A 9 4.86 10.27 9.63
C ILE A 9 4.75 9.67 11.04
N PRO A 10 3.64 9.00 11.40
CA PRO A 10 3.47 8.43 12.72
C PRO A 10 4.60 7.44 13.03
N GLN A 11 5.19 7.56 14.22
CA GLN A 11 6.24 6.68 14.70
C GLN A 11 5.71 5.25 14.79
N TRP A 12 6.35 4.34 14.06
CA TRP A 12 5.97 2.93 14.04
C TRP A 12 6.42 2.20 15.31
N THR A 13 5.48 1.67 16.09
CA THR A 13 5.71 0.75 17.21
C THR A 13 5.75 -0.70 16.74
N TYR A 14 6.59 -1.02 15.76
CA TYR A 14 6.80 -2.40 15.33
C TYR A 14 8.01 -3.02 16.03
N THR A 15 8.05 -2.85 17.35
CA THR A 15 9.21 -3.19 18.20
C THR A 15 9.41 -4.70 18.38
N TYR A 16 8.40 -5.50 18.07
CA TYR A 16 8.42 -6.95 18.28
C TYR A 16 8.98 -7.75 17.10
N ILE A 17 8.88 -7.25 15.87
CA ILE A 17 9.38 -7.96 14.69
C ILE A 17 10.84 -7.61 14.49
N ARG A 18 11.72 -8.54 14.89
CA ARG A 18 13.18 -8.40 14.74
C ARG A 18 13.66 -8.68 13.31
N ASP A 19 12.80 -9.24 12.47
CA ASP A 19 13.09 -9.52 11.08
C ASP A 19 12.96 -8.25 10.22
N ARG A 20 14.09 -7.78 9.68
CA ARG A 20 14.17 -6.58 8.84
C ARG A 20 13.38 -6.72 7.54
N SER A 21 13.32 -7.93 6.99
CA SER A 21 12.60 -8.20 5.74
C SER A 21 11.10 -8.06 5.97
N ALA A 22 10.58 -8.60 7.08
CA ALA A 22 9.18 -8.45 7.47
C ALA A 22 8.80 -6.98 7.73
N GLN A 23 9.66 -6.22 8.41
CA GLN A 23 9.45 -4.77 8.59
C GLN A 23 9.38 -4.03 7.25
N THR A 24 10.29 -4.36 6.32
CA THR A 24 10.33 -3.74 4.98
C THR A 24 9.07 -4.05 4.20
N PHE A 25 8.63 -5.31 4.24
CA PHE A 25 7.40 -5.75 3.59
C PHE A 25 6.19 -5.00 4.13
N LEU A 26 6.04 -4.89 5.45
CA LEU A 26 4.94 -4.17 6.07
C LEU A 26 4.95 -2.66 5.75
N ALA A 27 6.12 -2.05 5.70
CA ALA A 27 6.25 -0.65 5.27
C ALA A 27 5.79 -0.48 3.81
N GLN A 28 6.20 -1.38 2.90
CA GLN A 28 5.77 -1.36 1.50
C GLN A 28 4.26 -1.53 1.37
N LEU A 29 3.67 -2.49 2.10
CA LEU A 29 2.23 -2.71 2.10
C LEU A 29 1.47 -1.47 2.58
N ARG A 30 1.90 -0.83 3.67
CA ARG A 30 1.22 0.37 4.20
C ARG A 30 1.34 1.58 3.29
N ILE A 31 2.49 1.79 2.64
CA ILE A 31 2.64 2.89 1.68
C ILE A 31 1.86 2.57 0.39
N GLY A 32 1.61 1.29 0.10
CA GLY A 32 1.01 0.87 -1.16
C GLY A 32 2.04 0.66 -2.28
N HIS A 33 3.33 0.60 -1.94
CA HIS A 33 4.44 0.44 -2.89
C HIS A 33 4.66 -1.03 -3.25
N THR A 34 3.63 -1.71 -3.72
CA THR A 34 3.75 -3.07 -4.27
C THR A 34 3.75 -3.03 -5.78
N TYR A 35 4.33 -4.04 -6.42
CA TYR A 35 4.30 -4.13 -7.88
C TYR A 35 2.88 -4.10 -8.44
N LEU A 36 1.96 -4.82 -7.80
CA LEU A 36 0.56 -4.93 -8.24
C LEU A 36 -0.15 -3.58 -8.29
N THR A 37 0.03 -2.76 -7.25
CA THR A 37 -0.66 -1.48 -7.11
C THR A 37 0.11 -0.31 -7.72
N GLN A 38 1.44 -0.40 -7.85
CA GLN A 38 2.29 0.75 -8.21
C GLN A 38 2.89 0.67 -9.62
N ARG A 39 2.93 -0.51 -10.28
CA ARG A 39 3.60 -0.68 -11.58
C ARG A 39 3.10 0.30 -12.65
N TYR A 40 1.80 0.62 -12.62
CA TYR A 40 1.16 1.45 -13.63
C TYR A 40 1.76 2.87 -13.66
N LEU A 41 2.29 3.36 -12.53
CA LEU A 41 2.99 4.64 -12.46
C LEU A 41 4.35 4.59 -13.17
N LEU A 42 5.03 3.44 -13.12
CA LEU A 42 6.34 3.25 -13.76
C LEU A 42 6.22 3.05 -15.27
N THR A 43 5.20 2.30 -15.71
CA THR A 43 4.97 1.99 -17.12
C THR A 43 4.08 3.02 -17.83
N ARG A 44 3.46 3.93 -17.08
CA ARG A 44 2.41 4.86 -17.54
C ARG A 44 1.18 4.14 -18.10
N ASP A 45 0.94 2.92 -17.65
CA ASP A 45 -0.27 2.17 -17.93
C ASP A 45 -1.47 2.77 -17.19
N PRO A 46 -2.71 2.47 -17.63
CA PRO A 46 -3.89 2.83 -16.86
C PRO A 46 -3.85 2.22 -15.45
N GLN A 47 -4.42 2.95 -14.49
CA GLN A 47 -4.55 2.47 -13.11
C GLN A 47 -5.32 1.14 -13.09
N PRO A 48 -4.81 0.09 -12.43
CA PRO A 48 -5.51 -1.17 -12.31
C PRO A 48 -6.77 -1.00 -11.46
N TYR A 49 -7.81 -1.75 -11.80
CA TYR A 49 -9.05 -1.85 -11.04
C TYR A 49 -9.16 -3.26 -10.44
N CYS A 50 -9.86 -3.37 -9.32
CA CYS A 50 -10.28 -4.66 -8.82
C CYS A 50 -11.38 -5.22 -9.74
N ASP A 51 -11.24 -6.47 -10.18
CA ASP A 51 -12.19 -7.12 -11.09
C ASP A 51 -13.56 -7.32 -10.42
N ASP A 52 -13.60 -7.55 -9.11
CA ASP A 52 -14.83 -7.80 -8.37
C ASP A 52 -15.52 -6.51 -7.91
N CYS A 53 -14.74 -5.53 -7.46
CA CYS A 53 -15.27 -4.31 -6.83
C CYS A 53 -15.35 -3.11 -7.79
N LEU A 54 -14.70 -3.18 -8.96
CA LEU A 54 -14.63 -2.09 -9.95
C LEU A 54 -14.13 -0.75 -9.38
N VAL A 55 -13.35 -0.79 -8.30
CA VAL A 55 -12.67 0.37 -7.71
C VAL A 55 -11.17 0.32 -8.01
N PRO A 56 -10.45 1.45 -7.95
CA PRO A 56 -9.00 1.45 -8.11
C PRO A 56 -8.31 0.47 -7.16
N LEU A 57 -7.44 -0.36 -7.73
CA LEU A 57 -6.72 -1.38 -6.98
C LEU A 57 -5.66 -0.72 -6.10
N THR A 58 -5.86 -0.79 -4.78
CA THR A 58 -4.93 -0.27 -3.77
C THR A 58 -4.62 -1.32 -2.72
N MET A 59 -3.53 -1.15 -1.96
CA MET A 59 -3.22 -2.06 -0.86
C MET A 59 -4.26 -1.99 0.26
N ARG A 60 -4.83 -0.80 0.51
CA ARG A 60 -5.94 -0.66 1.45
C ARG A 60 -7.14 -1.46 0.98
N HIS A 61 -7.48 -1.35 -0.31
CA HIS A 61 -8.56 -2.13 -0.88
C HIS A 61 -8.32 -3.63 -0.70
N LEU A 62 -7.16 -4.13 -1.10
CA LEU A 62 -6.81 -5.56 -0.97
C LEU A 62 -6.85 -6.08 0.47
N LEU A 63 -6.33 -5.31 1.43
CA LEU A 63 -6.16 -5.78 2.82
C LEU A 63 -7.38 -5.55 3.72
N GLU A 64 -8.22 -4.54 3.41
CA GLU A 64 -9.25 -4.07 4.35
C GLU A 64 -10.66 -3.98 3.74
N GLU A 65 -10.79 -3.85 2.41
CA GLU A 65 -12.10 -3.57 1.77
C GLU A 65 -12.56 -4.66 0.80
N CYS A 66 -11.64 -5.44 0.21
CA CYS A 66 -11.95 -6.35 -0.88
C CYS A 66 -12.57 -7.66 -0.36
N PRO A 67 -13.87 -7.91 -0.58
CA PRO A 67 -14.55 -9.10 -0.05
C PRO A 67 -13.99 -10.41 -0.63
N SER A 68 -13.53 -10.40 -1.89
CA SER A 68 -12.97 -11.59 -2.53
C SER A 68 -11.61 -12.01 -1.97
N LEU A 69 -10.90 -11.12 -1.28
CA LEU A 69 -9.61 -11.42 -0.65
C LEU A 69 -9.70 -11.62 0.87
N ILE A 70 -10.68 -11.00 1.52
CA ILE A 70 -10.86 -11.05 2.98
C ILE A 70 -11.56 -12.32 3.44
N GLU A 71 -12.32 -13.00 2.58
CA GLU A 71 -13.02 -14.25 2.90
C GLU A 71 -12.17 -15.54 2.76
N LEU A 72 -10.84 -15.44 2.61
CA LEU A 72 -9.91 -16.60 2.54
C LEU A 72 -9.50 -17.15 3.92
#